data_AF-A0A7J5ZCD6-F1
#
_entry.id   AF-A0A7J5ZCD6-F1
#
_cell.length_a   1.000
_cell.length_b   1.000
_cell.length_c   1.000
_cell.angle_alpha   90.00
_cell.angle_beta   90.00
_cell.angle_gamma   90.00
#
_symmetry.space_group_name_H-M   'P 1'
#
loop_
_entity.id
_entity.type
_entity.pdbx_description
1 polymer ?
#
loop_
_entity_poly.entity_id
_entity_poly.type
_entity_poly.pdbx_seq_one_letter_code
_entity_poly.pdbx_strand_id
1 'polypeptide(L)'
;MDHGDSAVKYTLSGEGAGSIFNIDQITGDIHALVGLDREVKSYYTLKAQAVDMHTGLPLEPQSEFIIKVQDINDNEPRFPDAPYSANVFEMSPTGGT
;
A
#
# COMPACT_ATOMS: atom_id res chain seq x y z
N MET A 1 -7.76 -11.39 42.68
CA MET A 1 -7.83 -12.11 41.40
C MET A 1 -7.77 -11.04 40.35
N ASP A 2 -6.58 -10.84 39.79
CA ASP A 2 -6.29 -9.81 38.80
C ASP A 2 -6.39 -10.45 37.42
N HIS A 3 -7.39 -10.04 36.64
CA HIS A 3 -7.59 -10.52 35.29
C HIS A 3 -7.02 -9.48 34.32
N GLY A 4 -5.83 -9.75 33.78
CA GLY A 4 -5.64 -9.59 32.33
C GLY A 4 -4.86 -8.40 31.79
N ASP A 5 -3.84 -7.89 32.47
CA ASP A 5 -2.88 -6.96 31.84
C ASP A 5 -1.66 -7.72 31.29
N SER A 6 -1.90 -8.63 30.33
CA SER A 6 -0.79 -9.16 29.52
C SER A 6 -0.43 -8.05 28.54
N ALA A 7 0.57 -7.26 28.91
CA ALA A 7 1.08 -6.16 28.12
C ALA A 7 1.59 -6.70 26.77
N VAL A 8 0.79 -6.56 25.70
CA VAL A 8 1.15 -6.99 24.34
C VAL A 8 1.92 -5.87 23.64
N LYS A 9 2.97 -6.23 22.93
CA LYS A 9 3.71 -5.32 22.05
C LYS A 9 3.57 -5.73 20.59
N TYR A 10 3.10 -4.80 19.78
CA TYR A 10 2.96 -4.97 18.33
C TYR A 10 4.21 -4.44 17.62
N THR A 11 4.67 -5.19 16.62
CA THR A 11 5.77 -4.76 15.75
C THR A 11 5.45 -5.07 14.30
N LEU A 12 5.99 -4.24 13.41
CA LEU A 12 5.78 -4.31 11.96
C LEU A 12 7.12 -4.55 11.26
N SER A 13 7.11 -5.38 10.23
CA SER A 13 8.27 -5.69 9.39
C SER A 13 7.83 -5.89 7.94
N GLY A 14 8.77 -5.97 7.01
CA GLY A 14 8.49 -6.08 5.57
C GLY A 14 8.63 -4.74 4.85
N GLU A 15 7.88 -4.56 3.77
CA GLU A 15 8.07 -3.43 2.87
C GLU A 15 7.63 -2.09 3.50
N GLY A 16 8.56 -1.14 3.60
CA GLY A 16 8.26 0.20 4.12
C GLY A 16 8.00 0.25 5.62
N ALA A 17 8.16 -0.84 6.37
CA ALA A 17 8.03 -0.83 7.82
C ALA A 17 9.09 0.08 8.46
N GLY A 18 8.65 1.04 9.29
CA GLY A 18 9.50 2.02 9.98
C GLY A 18 9.89 3.24 9.13
N SER A 19 9.63 3.23 7.82
CA SER A 19 9.95 4.36 6.91
C SER A 19 8.71 4.94 6.21
N ILE A 20 7.81 4.06 5.75
CA ILE A 20 6.55 4.42 5.09
C ILE A 20 5.38 4.15 6.02
N PHE A 21 5.40 3.01 6.73
CA PHE A 21 4.36 2.60 7.67
C PHE A 21 4.95 2.46 9.07
N ASN A 22 4.26 3.04 10.05
CA ASN A 22 4.57 2.86 11.46
C ASN A 22 3.40 2.17 12.15
N ILE A 23 3.70 1.39 13.19
CA ILE A 23 2.70 0.79 14.07
C ILE A 23 2.90 1.31 15.49
N ASP A 24 1.83 1.74 16.13
CA ASP A 24 1.83 1.99 17.57
C ASP A 24 2.02 0.66 18.30
N GLN A 25 3.05 0.59 19.14
CA GLN A 25 3.46 -0.67 19.77
C GLN A 25 2.46 -1.16 20.82
N ILE A 26 1.55 -0.29 21.30
CA ILE A 26 0.58 -0.58 22.35
C ILE A 26 -0.82 -0.77 21.76
N THR A 27 -1.27 0.14 20.88
CA THR A 27 -2.63 0.05 20.30
C THR A 27 -2.70 -0.83 19.05
N GLY A 28 -1.57 -0.99 18.34
CA GLY A 28 -1.53 -1.68 17.05
C GLY A 28 -1.98 -0.82 15.87
N ASP A 29 -2.26 0.47 16.08
CA ASP A 29 -2.67 1.37 15.00
C ASP A 29 -1.55 1.57 13.98
N ILE A 30 -1.88 1.43 12.69
CA ILE A 30 -0.92 1.58 11.60
C ILE A 30 -1.17 2.91 10.89
N HIS A 31 -0.11 3.73 10.78
CA HIS A 31 -0.14 5.02 10.10
C HIS A 31 0.88 5.08 8.97
N ALA A 32 0.49 5.74 7.88
CA ALA A 32 1.44 6.13 6.83
C ALA A 32 2.19 7.39 7.30
N LEU A 33 3.52 7.36 7.19
CA LEU A 33 4.41 8.47 7.56
C LEU A 33 4.66 9.45 6.40
N VAL A 34 4.42 8.99 5.17
CA VAL A 34 4.67 9.74 3.92
C VAL A 34 3.48 9.58 2.97
N GLY A 35 3.40 10.47 1.98
CA GLY A 35 2.42 10.35 0.90
C GLY A 35 2.64 9.05 0.09
N LEU A 36 1.54 8.42 -0.32
CA LEU A 36 1.53 7.21 -1.14
C LEU A 36 1.03 7.57 -2.53
N ASP A 37 1.77 7.13 -3.54
CA ASP A 37 1.44 7.29 -4.95
C ASP A 37 1.22 5.89 -5.54
N ARG A 38 0.02 5.65 -6.06
CA ARG A 38 -0.38 4.33 -6.55
C ARG A 38 0.34 3.99 -7.85
N GLU A 39 0.60 4.97 -8.70
CA GLU A 39 1.30 4.80 -9.98
C GLU A 39 2.77 4.45 -9.78
N VAL A 40 3.34 4.88 -8.65
CA VAL A 40 4.67 4.41 -8.21
C VAL A 40 4.59 3.01 -7.61
N LYS A 41 3.67 2.77 -6.67
CA LYS A 41 3.51 1.45 -6.05
C LYS A 41 2.09 1.23 -5.52
N SER A 42 1.41 0.22 -6.06
CA SER A 42 -0.01 -0.05 -5.77
C SER A 42 -0.29 -0.84 -4.48
N TYR A 43 0.69 -1.57 -3.95
CA TYR A 43 0.51 -2.33 -2.70
C TYR A 43 1.85 -2.60 -2.02
N TYR A 44 1.79 -2.88 -0.72
CA TYR A 44 2.93 -3.24 0.11
C TYR A 44 2.63 -4.53 0.87
N THR A 45 3.59 -5.46 0.91
CA THR A 45 3.49 -6.68 1.71
C THR A 45 4.24 -6.50 3.03
N LEU A 46 3.52 -6.60 4.15
CA LEU A 46 4.05 -6.43 5.49
C LEU A 46 3.73 -7.62 6.38
N LYS A 47 4.42 -7.69 7.51
CA LYS A 47 4.22 -8.71 8.53
C LYS A 47 4.09 -8.09 9.91
N ALA A 48 3.06 -8.49 10.64
CA ALA A 48 2.83 -8.09 12.03
C ALA A 48 3.23 -9.21 12.99
N GLN A 49 3.75 -8.82 14.15
CA GLN A 49 4.09 -9.72 15.25
C GLN A 49 3.58 -9.14 16.57
N ALA A 50 2.91 -9.98 17.36
CA ALA A 50 2.53 -9.69 18.73
C ALA A 50 3.45 -10.46 19.69
N VAL A 51 4.09 -9.76 20.62
CA VAL A 51 4.94 -10.37 21.65
C VAL A 51 4.50 -9.92 23.03
N ASP A 52 4.77 -10.75 24.03
CA ASP A 52 4.60 -10.36 25.42
C ASP A 52 5.69 -9.34 25.81
N MET A 53 5.31 -8.22 26.43
CA MET A 53 6.25 -7.14 26.76
C MET A 53 7.30 -7.54 27.81
N HIS A 54 6.97 -8.46 28.71
CA HIS A 54 7.88 -8.83 29.81
C HIS A 54 8.90 -9.87 29.37
N THR A 55 8.46 -10.85 28.59
CA THR A 55 9.28 -11.99 28.17
C THR A 55 9.86 -11.83 26.77
N GLY A 56 9.27 -10.97 25.94
CA GLY A 56 9.61 -10.82 24.52
C GLY A 56 9.23 -12.02 23.66
N LEU A 57 8.53 -13.01 24.23
CA LEU A 57 8.14 -14.21 23.51
C LEU A 57 6.95 -13.92 22.57
N PRO A 58 6.91 -14.55 21.37
CA PRO A 58 5.76 -14.46 20.48
C PRO A 58 4.51 -14.97 21.17
N LEU A 59 3.47 -14.13 21.25
CA LEU A 59 2.15 -14.55 21.71
C LEU A 59 1.37 -15.23 20.57
N GLU A 60 1.61 -14.78 19.35
CA GLU A 60 1.02 -15.30 18.12
C GLU A 60 2.12 -15.56 17.09
N PRO A 61 1.91 -16.46 16.11
CA PRO A 61 2.80 -16.54 14.97
C PRO A 61 2.78 -15.25 14.14
N GLN A 62 3.89 -14.94 13.49
CA GLN A 62 3.98 -13.80 12.59
C GLN A 62 2.95 -13.92 11.45
N SER A 63 2.20 -12.86 11.19
CA SER A 63 1.14 -12.84 10.17
C SER A 63 1.48 -11.88 9.04
N GLU A 64 1.36 -12.36 7.79
CA GLU A 64 1.60 -11.57 6.58
C GLU A 64 0.29 -10.97 6.06
N PHE A 65 0.34 -9.70 5.65
CA PHE A 65 -0.80 -8.97 5.12
C PHE A 65 -0.37 -7.93 4.07
N ILE A 66 -1.35 -7.41 3.33
CA ILE A 66 -1.14 -6.47 2.23
C ILE A 66 -1.84 -5.15 2.55
N ILE A 67 -1.11 -4.04 2.45
CA ILE A 67 -1.69 -2.69 2.41
C ILE A 67 -1.85 -2.29 0.95
N LYS A 68 -3.09 -2.04 0.51
CA LYS A 68 -3.40 -1.57 -0.85
C LYS A 68 -3.48 -0.06 -0.87
N VAL A 69 -2.80 0.57 -1.82
CA VAL A 69 -2.92 2.01 -2.07
C VAL A 69 -4.13 2.22 -2.97
N GLN A 70 -5.12 2.95 -2.46
CA GLN A 70 -6.34 3.24 -3.21
C GLN A 70 -6.05 4.29 -4.28
N ASP A 71 -6.60 4.05 -5.46
CA ASP A 71 -6.46 4.95 -6.59
C ASP A 71 -7.26 6.23 -6.39
N ILE A 72 -6.67 7.35 -6.79
CA ILE A 72 -7.38 8.61 -7.00
C ILE A 72 -7.18 8.99 -8.47
N ASN A 73 -8.18 9.59 -9.10
CA ASN A 73 -8.07 9.98 -10.51
C ASN A 73 -7.26 11.27 -10.65
N ASP A 74 -5.96 11.20 -10.38
CA ASP A 74 -4.98 12.29 -10.46
C ASP A 74 -4.06 12.19 -11.69
N ASN A 75 -4.20 11.14 -12.49
CA ASN A 75 -3.44 10.94 -13.72
C ASN A 75 -4.23 11.42 -14.94
N GLU A 76 -3.73 12.49 -15.57
CA GLU A 76 -4.29 13.04 -16.80
C GLU A 76 -4.07 12.10 -18.00
N PRO A 77 -5.03 12.01 -18.95
CA PRO A 77 -4.81 11.27 -20.19
C PRO A 77 -3.60 11.81 -20.96
N ARG A 78 -2.71 10.91 -21.40
CA ARG A 78 -1.55 11.26 -22.22
C ARG A 78 -1.56 10.52 -23.54
N PHE A 79 -1.14 11.23 -24.58
CA PHE A 79 -0.99 10.73 -25.93
C PHE A 79 0.52 10.55 -26.20
N PRO A 80 1.08 9.36 -25.97
CA PRO A 80 2.53 9.17 -25.93
C PRO A 80 3.20 9.44 -27.28
N ASP A 81 2.48 9.24 -28.39
CA ASP A 81 3.01 9.44 -29.75
C ASP A 81 2.48 10.73 -30.42
N ALA A 82 1.94 11.66 -29.63
CA ALA A 82 1.56 12.97 -30.15
C ALA A 82 2.80 13.73 -30.67
N PRO A 83 2.68 14.48 -31.78
CA PRO A 83 1.46 14.67 -32.57
C PRO A 83 1.17 13.49 -33.53
N TYR A 84 -0.10 13.13 -33.64
CA TYR A 84 -0.57 12.18 -34.66
C TYR A 84 -0.88 12.90 -35.97
N SER A 85 -0.43 12.33 -37.09
CA SER A 85 -0.79 12.78 -38.43
C SER A 85 -1.24 11.59 -39.27
N ALA A 86 -2.37 11.73 -39.96
CA ALA A 86 -2.93 10.71 -40.84
C ALA A 86 -3.40 11.35 -42.15
N ASN A 87 -3.40 10.57 -43.23
CA ASN A 87 -3.92 10.98 -44.54
C ASN A 87 -5.09 10.09 -44.92
N VAL A 88 -6.14 10.67 -45.49
CA VAL A 88 -7.32 9.95 -45.97
C VAL A 88 -7.64 10.39 -47.39
N PHE A 89 -8.06 9.45 -48.24
CA PHE A 89 -8.46 9.77 -49.62
C PHE A 89 -9.80 10.49 -49.65
N GLU A 90 -9.96 11.41 -50.60
CA GLU A 90 -11.27 11.93 -50.92
C GLU A 90 -12.19 10.78 -51.38
N MET A 91 -13.46 10.82 -50.97
CA MET A 91 -14.47 9.77 -51.22
C MET A 91 -14.32 8.48 -50.39
N SER A 92 -13.52 8.49 -49.32
CA SER A 92 -13.56 7.39 -48.34
C SER A 92 -14.97 7.22 -47.75
N PRO A 93 -15.50 5.99 -47.68
CA PRO A 93 -16.78 5.73 -47.03
C PRO A 93 -16.69 6.04 -45.52
N THR A 94 -17.84 6.29 -44.88
CA THR A 94 -17.94 6.44 -43.43
C THR A 94 -17.27 5.28 -42.70
N GLY A 95 -16.37 5.59 -41.76
CA GLY A 95 -15.61 4.59 -41.00
C GLY A 95 -14.26 4.19 -41.62
N GLY A 96 -13.80 4.88 -42.68
CA GLY A 96 -12.45 4.68 -43.23
C GLY A 96 -11.36 4.99 -42.19
N THR A 97 -10.43 4.05 -42.03
CA THR A 97 -9.22 4.11 -41.19
C THR A 97 -8.02 4.64 -41.95
#